data_AF-A0A0L6CEL1-F1
#
_entry.id   AF-A0A0L6CEL1-F1
#
_cell.length_a   1.000
_cell.length_b   1.000
_cell.length_c   1.000
_cell.angle_alpha   90.00
_cell.angle_beta   90.00
_cell.angle_gamma   90.00
#
_symmetry.space_group_name_H-M   'P 1'
#
loop_
_entity.id
_entity.type
_entity.pdbx_description
1 polymer ?
#
loop_
_entity_poly.entity_id
_entity_poly.type
_entity_poly.pdbx_seq_one_letter_code
_entity_poly.pdbx_strand_id
1 'polypeptide(L)'
;MTDDPQQIRDAARTVERLARDARSAQRGLIRAGCSSWKGVGADRYRTRLHDRAREFGSRADDLDELARRLTAHASAVERHERTLSRLVPRPHGMDLDGVVDAARSWQSAAVRS
;
A
#
# COMPACT_ATOMS: atom_id res chain seq x y z
N MET A 1 14.86 -7.10 1.33
CA MET A 1 14.08 -5.87 1.13
C MET A 1 13.16 -5.74 2.32
N THR A 2 13.34 -4.72 3.15
CA THR A 2 12.42 -4.43 4.25
C THR A 2 11.32 -3.54 3.68
N ASP A 3 10.06 -3.93 3.85
CA ASP A 3 8.94 -3.12 3.38
C ASP A 3 8.89 -1.81 4.18
N ASP A 4 9.04 -0.66 3.51
CA ASP A 4 8.95 0.65 4.15
C ASP A 4 7.47 0.99 4.46
N PRO A 5 7.09 1.15 5.74
CA PRO A 5 5.72 1.52 6.10
C PRO A 5 5.22 2.79 5.42
N GLN A 6 6.10 3.74 5.13
CA GLN A 6 5.73 4.97 4.47
C GLN A 6 5.35 4.74 3.00
N GLN A 7 6.10 3.89 2.29
CA GLN A 7 5.76 3.50 0.91
C GLN A 7 4.41 2.76 0.86
N ILE A 8 4.13 1.88 1.82
CA ILE A 8 2.85 1.18 1.90
C ILE A 8 1.68 2.16 2.09
N ARG A 9 1.86 3.20 2.92
CA ARG A 9 0.83 4.25 3.09
C ARG A 9 0.62 5.08 1.85
N ASP A 10 1.69 5.43 1.14
CA ASP A 10 1.58 6.20 -0.10
C ASP A 10 0.87 5.40 -1.20
N ALA A 11 1.09 4.08 -1.25
CA ALA A 11 0.30 3.17 -2.06
C ALA A 11 -1.18 3.16 -1.64
N ALA A 12 -1.47 3.07 -0.33
CA ALA A 12 -2.86 3.10 0.18
C ALA A 12 -3.59 4.39 -0.25
N ARG A 13 -2.97 5.57 -0.07
CA ARG A 13 -3.55 6.87 -0.51
C ARG A 13 -3.81 6.93 -2.01
N THR A 14 -2.90 6.33 -2.80
CA THR A 14 -3.06 6.24 -4.25
C THR A 14 -4.28 5.39 -4.61
N VAL A 15 -4.45 4.25 -3.95
CA VAL A 15 -5.61 3.36 -4.12
C VAL A 15 -6.91 4.07 -3.70
N GLU A 16 -6.93 4.80 -2.59
CA GLU A 16 -8.09 5.60 -2.15
C GLU A 16 -8.49 6.68 -3.17
N ARG A 17 -7.50 7.32 -3.81
CA ARG A 17 -7.77 8.25 -4.91
C ARG A 17 -8.44 7.53 -6.08
N LEU A 18 -7.91 6.38 -6.49
CA LEU A 18 -8.50 5.59 -7.57
C LEU A 18 -9.94 5.12 -7.24
N ALA A 19 -10.22 4.76 -5.99
CA ALA A 19 -11.58 4.41 -5.56
C ALA A 19 -12.54 5.61 -5.69
N ARG A 20 -12.09 6.82 -5.31
CA ARG A 20 -12.86 8.06 -5.51
C ARG A 20 -13.10 8.36 -6.98
N ASP A 21 -12.09 8.18 -7.83
CA ASP A 21 -12.18 8.38 -9.27
C ASP A 21 -13.18 7.40 -9.90
N ALA A 22 -13.13 6.12 -9.51
CA ALA A 22 -14.08 5.09 -9.95
C ALA A 22 -15.53 5.45 -9.57
N ARG A 23 -15.77 5.94 -8.35
CA ARG A 23 -17.11 6.43 -7.92
C ARG A 23 -17.54 7.66 -8.70
N SER A 24 -16.60 8.54 -9.03
CA SER A 24 -16.89 9.71 -9.86
C SER A 24 -17.34 9.28 -11.26
N ALA A 25 -16.63 8.35 -11.88
CA ALA A 25 -17.00 7.76 -13.16
C ALA A 25 -18.37 7.05 -13.11
N GLN A 26 -18.63 6.24 -12.07
CA GLN A 26 -19.92 5.61 -11.84
C GLN A 26 -21.06 6.63 -11.82
N ARG A 27 -20.93 7.72 -11.04
CA ARG A 27 -21.95 8.79 -10.98
C ARG A 27 -22.13 9.48 -12.33
N GLY A 28 -21.04 9.68 -13.08
CA GLY A 28 -21.09 10.22 -14.44
C GLY A 28 -21.91 9.34 -15.38
N LEU A 29 -21.72 8.03 -15.34
CA LEU A 29 -22.47 7.06 -16.15
C LEU A 29 -23.96 7.01 -15.77
N ILE A 30 -24.28 7.02 -14.47
CA ILE A 30 -25.67 7.07 -14.00
C ILE A 30 -26.37 8.33 -14.52
N ARG A 31 -25.70 9.48 -14.45
CA ARG A 31 -26.24 10.75 -14.96
C ARG A 31 -26.43 10.71 -16.48
N ALA A 32 -25.48 10.14 -17.22
CA ALA A 32 -25.58 9.99 -18.67
C ALA A 32 -26.74 9.06 -19.08
N GLY A 33 -27.11 8.10 -18.22
CA GLY A 33 -28.25 7.22 -18.41
C GLY A 33 -29.62 7.92 -18.44
N CYS A 34 -29.72 9.13 -17.90
CA CYS A 34 -30.95 9.93 -17.85
C CYS A 34 -31.30 10.66 -19.17
N SER A 35 -30.70 10.29 -20.31
CA SER A 35 -30.99 10.92 -21.60
C SER A 35 -32.45 10.74 -22.03
N SER A 36 -33.05 11.79 -22.61
CA SER A 36 -34.45 11.82 -23.07
C SER A 36 -34.70 11.08 -24.39
N TRP A 37 -33.63 10.55 -25.01
CA TRP A 37 -33.69 9.82 -26.26
C TRP A 37 -34.44 8.48 -26.10
N LYS A 38 -35.33 8.17 -27.06
CA LYS A 38 -36.22 7.01 -27.04
C LYS A 38 -35.95 6.06 -28.21
N GLY A 39 -36.31 4.79 -28.02
CA GLY A 39 -36.18 3.73 -29.01
C GLY A 39 -35.26 2.59 -28.54
N VAL A 40 -35.32 1.45 -29.24
CA VAL A 40 -34.61 0.22 -28.87
C VAL A 40 -33.09 0.42 -28.73
N GLY A 41 -32.50 1.27 -29.57
CA GLY A 41 -31.09 1.64 -29.49
C GLY A 41 -30.75 2.39 -28.19
N ALA A 42 -31.63 3.31 -27.77
CA ALA A 42 -31.49 4.06 -26.52
C ALA A 42 -31.59 3.13 -25.30
N ASP A 43 -32.50 2.16 -25.32
CA ASP A 43 -32.65 1.18 -24.25
C ASP A 43 -31.38 0.32 -24.10
N ARG A 44 -30.86 -0.22 -25.21
CA ARG A 44 -29.60 -1.00 -25.19
C ARG A 44 -28.42 -0.16 -24.68
N TYR A 45 -28.36 1.10 -25.06
CA TYR A 45 -27.33 2.01 -24.58
C TYR A 45 -27.43 2.27 -23.08
N ARG A 46 -28.64 2.54 -22.56
CA ARG A 46 -28.89 2.72 -21.11
C ARG A 46 -28.51 1.47 -20.31
N THR A 47 -28.85 0.28 -20.80
CA THR A 47 -28.44 -0.99 -20.17
C THR A 47 -26.91 -1.08 -20.06
N ARG A 48 -26.18 -0.79 -21.14
CA ARG A 48 -24.70 -0.80 -21.12
C ARG A 48 -24.12 0.22 -20.14
N LEU A 49 -24.68 1.44 -20.09
CA LEU A 49 -24.24 2.44 -19.12
C LEU A 49 -24.45 1.98 -17.69
N HIS A 50 -25.59 1.36 -17.42
CA HIS A 50 -25.93 0.84 -16.10
C HIS A 50 -25.03 -0.32 -15.68
N ASP A 51 -24.76 -1.26 -16.59
CA ASP A 51 -23.83 -2.37 -16.33
C ASP A 51 -22.42 -1.86 -16.05
N ARG A 52 -21.96 -0.87 -16.83
CA ARG A 52 -20.65 -0.27 -16.61
C ARG A 52 -20.59 0.54 -15.31
N ALA A 53 -21.67 1.22 -14.93
CA ALA A 53 -21.77 1.91 -13.65
C ALA A 53 -21.68 0.92 -12.47
N ARG A 54 -22.33 -0.25 -12.57
CA ARG A 54 -22.21 -1.32 -11.56
C ARG A 54 -20.78 -1.83 -11.45
N GLU A 55 -20.11 -2.05 -12.58
CA GLU A 55 -18.72 -2.48 -12.58
C GLU A 55 -17.80 -1.46 -11.90
N PHE A 56 -17.92 -0.16 -12.23
CA PHE A 56 -17.15 0.88 -11.54
C PHE A 56 -17.44 0.94 -10.03
N GLY A 57 -18.69 0.71 -9.63
CA GLY A 57 -19.06 0.58 -8.22
C GLY A 57 -18.32 -0.57 -7.53
N SER A 58 -18.40 -1.78 -8.11
CA SER A 58 -17.68 -2.96 -7.60
C SER A 58 -16.17 -2.73 -7.50
N ARG A 59 -15.57 -2.10 -8.53
CA ARG A 59 -14.13 -1.79 -8.51
C ARG A 59 -13.77 -0.77 -7.44
N ALA A 60 -14.63 0.22 -7.18
CA ALA A 60 -14.39 1.17 -6.11
C ALA A 60 -14.40 0.47 -4.73
N ASP A 61 -15.28 -0.50 -4.53
CA ASP A 61 -15.37 -1.25 -3.27
C ASP A 61 -14.16 -2.18 -3.08
N ASP A 62 -13.69 -2.83 -4.16
CA ASP A 62 -12.44 -3.62 -4.15
C ASP A 62 -11.22 -2.75 -3.80
N LEU A 63 -11.15 -1.53 -4.36
CA LEU A 63 -10.06 -0.59 -4.10
C LEU A 63 -10.10 -0.08 -2.65
N ASP A 64 -11.28 0.22 -2.11
CA ASP A 64 -11.41 0.58 -0.69
C ASP A 64 -10.92 -0.54 0.23
N GLU A 65 -11.28 -1.79 -0.08
CA GLU A 65 -10.80 -2.95 0.68
C GLU A 65 -9.27 -3.10 0.59
N LEU A 66 -8.70 -2.91 -0.59
CA LEU A 66 -7.25 -2.93 -0.77
C LEU A 66 -6.57 -1.81 0.04
N ALA A 67 -7.10 -0.59 0.02
CA ALA A 67 -6.56 0.53 0.80
C ALA A 67 -6.61 0.25 2.31
N ARG A 68 -7.71 -0.34 2.81
CA ARG A 68 -7.82 -0.77 4.21
C ARG A 68 -6.75 -1.81 4.56
N ARG A 69 -6.54 -2.81 3.70
CA ARG A 69 -5.52 -3.86 3.91
C ARG A 69 -4.12 -3.30 3.91
N LEU A 70 -3.78 -2.40 2.99
CA LEU A 70 -2.47 -1.73 2.94
C LEU A 70 -2.22 -0.92 4.21
N THR A 71 -3.21 -0.16 4.68
CA THR A 71 -3.10 0.64 5.91
C THR A 71 -2.90 -0.24 7.15
N ALA A 72 -3.65 -1.34 7.24
CA ALA A 72 -3.48 -2.32 8.31
C ALA A 72 -2.10 -2.99 8.27
N HIS A 73 -1.60 -3.29 7.06
CA HIS A 73 -0.27 -3.87 6.86
C HIS A 73 0.85 -2.90 7.27
N ALA A 74 0.81 -1.64 6.81
CA ALA A 74 1.77 -0.61 7.23
C ALA A 74 1.84 -0.49 8.76
N SER A 75 0.68 -0.49 9.43
CA SER A 75 0.58 -0.46 10.89
C SER A 75 1.20 -1.70 11.55
N ALA A 76 1.07 -2.87 10.92
CA ALA A 76 1.67 -4.10 11.42
C ALA A 76 3.20 -4.09 11.27
N VAL A 77 3.73 -3.61 10.13
CA VAL A 77 5.18 -3.47 9.90
C VAL A 77 5.78 -2.53 10.95
N GLU A 78 5.20 -1.36 11.19
CA GLU A 78 5.72 -0.44 12.22
C GLU A 78 5.69 -1.01 13.63
N ARG A 79 4.68 -1.82 13.97
CA ARG A 79 4.64 -2.50 15.27
C ARG A 79 5.76 -3.53 15.36
N HIS A 80 6.02 -4.25 14.28
CA HIS A 80 7.10 -5.22 14.21
C HIS A 80 8.47 -4.54 14.34
N GLU A 81 8.72 -3.47 13.60
CA GLU A 81 9.96 -2.67 13.68
C GLU A 81 10.18 -2.08 15.07
N ARG A 82 9.13 -1.53 15.71
CA ARG A 82 9.20 -1.05 17.09
C ARG A 82 9.50 -2.17 18.09
N THR A 83 8.97 -3.37 17.85
CA THR A 83 9.22 -4.53 18.71
C THR A 83 10.67 -4.99 18.57
N LEU A 84 11.18 -5.11 17.34
CA LEU A 84 12.58 -5.43 17.09
C LEU A 84 13.53 -4.39 17.70
N SER A 85 13.21 -3.10 17.54
CA SER A 85 14.00 -2.00 18.11
C SER A 85 14.05 -2.01 19.65
N ARG A 86 13.07 -2.61 20.32
CA ARG A 86 13.05 -2.80 21.78
C ARG A 86 13.81 -4.05 22.22
N LEU A 87 13.81 -5.10 21.40
CA LEU A 87 14.44 -6.39 21.71
C LEU A 87 15.93 -6.43 21.37
N VAL A 88 16.42 -5.56 20.48
CA VAL A 88 17.84 -5.35 20.27
C VAL A 88 18.35 -4.42 21.37
N PRO A 89 19.04 -4.91 22.42
CA PRO A 89 19.65 -4.03 23.39
C PRO A 89 20.61 -3.09 22.66
N ARG A 90 20.35 -1.77 22.74
CA ARG A 90 21.36 -0.78 22.37
C ARG A 90 22.58 -1.09 23.24
N PRO A 91 23.75 -1.45 22.70
CA PRO A 91 24.92 -1.63 23.53
C PRO A 91 25.22 -0.28 24.19
N HIS A 92 24.81 -0.15 25.45
CA HIS A 92 25.22 0.95 26.31
C HIS A 92 26.72 0.74 26.54
N GLY A 93 27.54 1.50 25.83
CA GLY A 93 28.99 1.55 26.06
C GLY A 93 29.82 0.44 25.42
N MET A 94 29.40 -0.16 24.30
CA MET A 94 30.37 -0.90 23.47
C MET A 94 31.06 0.13 22.57
N ASP A 95 32.23 0.58 23.01
CA ASP A 95 33.17 1.34 22.20
C ASP A 95 33.44 0.55 20.91
N LEU A 96 32.87 1.03 19.80
CA LEU A 96 32.97 0.34 18.50
C LEU A 96 34.43 0.23 18.06
N ASP A 97 35.29 1.13 18.53
CA ASP A 97 36.73 1.09 18.32
C ASP A 97 37.35 -0.18 18.97
N GLY A 98 36.88 -0.58 20.15
CA GLY A 98 37.36 -1.81 20.82
C GLY A 98 36.96 -3.11 20.10
N VAL A 99 35.81 -3.13 19.41
CA VAL A 99 35.38 -4.30 18.63
C VAL A 99 36.16 -4.41 17.31
N VAL A 100 36.46 -3.28 16.67
CA VAL A 100 37.28 -3.24 15.46
C VAL A 100 38.74 -3.61 15.77
N ASP A 101 39.28 -3.17 16.91
CA ASP A 101 40.63 -3.55 17.35
C ASP A 101 40.73 -5.02 17.77
N ALA A 102 39.70 -5.57 18.42
CA ALA A 102 39.61 -7.00 18.67
C ALA A 102 39.56 -7.79 17.36
N ALA A 103 38.76 -7.37 16.37
CA ALA A 103 38.72 -8.04 15.07
C ALA A 103 40.09 -7.99 14.33
N ARG A 104 40.80 -6.85 14.39
CA ARG A 104 42.14 -6.71 13.79
C ARG A 104 43.21 -7.56 14.47
N SER A 105 43.15 -7.73 15.78
CA SER A 105 44.15 -8.54 16.51
C SER A 105 44.05 -10.03 16.17
N TRP A 106 42.84 -10.53 15.94
CA TRP A 106 42.60 -11.92 15.53
C TRP A 106 43.05 -12.16 14.09
N GLN A 107 42.83 -11.20 13.20
CA GLN A 107 43.32 -11.26 11.81
C GLN A 107 44.85 -11.23 11.74
N SER A 108 45.51 -10.47 12.63
CA SER A 108 46.96 -10.38 12.73
C SER A 108 47.61 -11.60 13.41
N ALA A 109 46.85 -12.37 14.19
CA ALA A 109 47.29 -13.63 14.79
C ALA A 109 47.21 -14.80 13.78
N ALA A 110 46.17 -14.81 12.93
CA ALA A 110 45.98 -15.83 11.91
C ALA A 110 47.02 -15.81 10.77
N VAL A 111 47.65 -14.66 10.51
CA VAL A 111 48.67 -14.50 9.44
C VAL A 111 50.09 -14.84 9.93
N ARG A 112 50.28 -15.05 11.24
CA ARG A 112 51.59 -15.39 11.85
C ARG A 112 51.72 -16.86 12.28
N SER A 113 50.68 -17.66 12.05
CA SER A 113 50.70 -19.13 12.19
C SER A 113 50.79 -19.78 10.81
#